data_AF-A0A7U6B4G7-F1
#
_entry.id   AF-A0A7U6B4G7-F1
#
_cell.length_a   1.000
_cell.length_b   1.000
_cell.length_c   1.000
_cell.angle_alpha   90.00
_cell.angle_beta   90.00
_cell.angle_gamma   90.00
#
_symmetry.space_group_name_H-M   'P 1'
#
loop_
_entity.id
_entity.type
_entity.pdbx_description
1 polymer ?
#
loop_
_entity_poly.entity_id
_entity_poly.type
_entity_poly.pdbx_seq_one_letter_code
_entity_poly.pdbx_strand_id
1 'polypeptide(L)'
;MKLYRAVGPDELADLRLFHRLRNPDGVVVKYFTLSEDEAVWFARQACAAFGDPPYAIIRVEIGVDCIPVAHVDRGVSVVLLNSRQLAGLVPVVIRSHVG
;
A
#
# COMPACT_ATOMS: atom_id res chain seq x y z
N MET A 1 1.20 13.20 -7.70
CA MET A 1 1.73 12.84 -6.37
C MET A 1 2.05 11.33 -6.31
N LYS A 2 3.04 10.91 -5.50
CA LYS A 2 3.44 9.49 -5.35
C LYS A 2 2.94 8.96 -4.00
N LEU A 3 2.40 7.75 -4.01
CA LEU A 3 1.94 7.05 -2.82
C LEU A 3 2.60 5.67 -2.73
N TYR A 4 2.82 5.19 -1.52
CA TYR A 4 3.54 3.95 -1.26
C TYR A 4 2.72 3.00 -0.39
N ARG A 5 2.92 1.70 -0.56
CA ARG A 5 2.21 0.70 0.25
C ARG A 5 3.06 -0.55 0.41
N ALA A 6 3.08 -1.09 1.62
CA ALA A 6 3.53 -2.45 1.90
C ALA A 6 2.42 -3.44 1.51
N VAL A 7 2.76 -4.41 0.67
CA VAL A 7 1.86 -5.47 0.20
C VAL A 7 2.40 -6.83 0.61
N GLY A 8 1.56 -7.63 1.25
CA GLY A 8 1.90 -9.00 1.62
C GLY A 8 1.98 -9.92 0.39
N PRO A 9 2.45 -11.17 0.55
CA PRO A 9 2.64 -12.10 -0.56
C PRO A 9 1.39 -12.38 -1.38
N ASP A 10 0.24 -12.55 -0.72
CA ASP A 10 -1.04 -12.83 -1.40
C ASP A 10 -1.50 -11.64 -2.24
N GLU A 11 -1.43 -10.43 -1.68
CA GLU A 11 -1.76 -9.19 -2.40
C GLU A 11 -0.78 -8.95 -3.56
N LEU A 12 0.50 -9.29 -3.39
CA LEU A 12 1.50 -9.21 -4.45
C LEU A 12 1.23 -10.22 -5.57
N ALA A 13 0.81 -11.44 -5.24
CA ALA A 13 0.42 -12.46 -6.21
C ALA A 13 -0.80 -12.01 -7.03
N ASP A 14 -1.83 -11.48 -6.36
CA ASP A 14 -3.01 -10.90 -6.99
C ASP A 14 -2.63 -9.74 -7.93
N LEU A 15 -1.76 -8.85 -7.48
CA LEU A 15 -1.28 -7.72 -8.27
C LEU A 15 -0.55 -8.19 -9.53
N ARG A 16 0.27 -9.24 -9.43
CA ARG A 16 0.98 -9.83 -10.58
C ARG A 16 0.04 -10.52 -11.55
N LEU A 17 -1.02 -11.16 -11.05
CA LEU A 17 -1.99 -11.89 -11.87
C LEU A 17 -2.92 -10.93 -12.64
N PHE A 18 -3.43 -9.90 -11.96
CA PHE A 18 -4.45 -9.02 -12.51
C PHE A 18 -3.94 -7.66 -12.98
N HIS A 19 -2.67 -7.34 -12.70
CA HIS A 19 -2.04 -6.07 -13.02
C HIS A 19 -2.80 -4.84 -12.49
N ARG A 20 -3.54 -5.00 -11.39
CA ARG A 20 -4.36 -3.93 -10.79
C ARG A 20 -4.46 -4.06 -9.28
N LEU A 21 -4.71 -2.93 -8.63
CA LEU A 21 -5.08 -2.89 -7.22
C LEU A 21 -6.58 -3.17 -7.07
N ARG A 22 -6.92 -4.10 -6.18
CA ARG A 22 -8.31 -4.46 -5.85
C ARG A 22 -8.48 -4.57 -4.35
N ASN A 23 -9.64 -4.15 -3.85
CA ASN A 23 -10.04 -4.52 -2.51
C ASN A 23 -10.66 -5.92 -2.55
N PRO A 24 -10.25 -6.84 -1.65
CA PRO A 24 -10.98 -8.09 -1.47
C PRO A 24 -12.38 -7.82 -0.89
N ASP A 25 -13.27 -8.80 -1.00
CA ASP A 25 -14.65 -8.67 -0.52
C ASP A 25 -14.67 -8.35 0.99
N GLY A 26 -15.45 -7.35 1.38
CA GLY A 26 -15.51 -6.83 2.74
C GLY A 26 -14.50 -5.72 3.08
N VAL A 27 -13.53 -5.43 2.21
CA VAL A 27 -12.60 -4.31 2.38
C VAL A 27 -13.07 -3.10 1.56
N VAL A 28 -13.27 -1.96 2.21
CA VAL A 28 -13.81 -0.75 1.57
C VAL A 28 -12.71 0.21 1.09
N VAL A 29 -11.57 0.22 1.78
CA VAL A 29 -10.46 1.17 1.55
C VAL A 29 -9.10 0.49 1.73
N LYS A 30 -8.10 0.97 0.99
CA LYS A 30 -6.68 0.65 1.21
C LYS A 30 -5.91 1.89 1.67
N TYR A 31 -4.99 1.65 2.58
CA TYR A 31 -4.08 2.65 3.11
C TYR A 31 -2.80 2.71 2.27
N PHE A 32 -2.37 3.93 1.99
CA PHE A 32 -1.09 4.25 1.36
C PHE A 32 -0.37 5.29 2.19
N THR A 33 0.95 5.20 2.32
CA THR A 33 1.77 6.23 2.95
C THR A 33 2.22 7.28 1.93
N LEU A 34 2.64 8.43 2.45
CA LEU A 34 3.22 9.51 1.65
C LEU A 34 4.71 9.30 1.39
N SER A 35 5.38 8.52 2.24
CA SER A 35 6.79 8.17 2.11
C SER A 35 7.01 6.67 1.88
N GLU A 36 8.03 6.34 1.08
CA GLU A 36 8.53 4.98 0.95
C GLU A 36 9.05 4.46 2.30
N ASP A 37 9.76 5.31 3.06
CA ASP A 37 10.35 4.93 4.34
C ASP A 37 9.28 4.54 5.36
N GLU A 38 8.12 5.19 5.35
CA GLU A 38 6.99 4.84 6.19
C GLU A 38 6.39 3.48 5.81
N ALA A 39 6.29 3.18 4.52
CA ALA A 39 5.83 1.87 4.06
C ALA A 39 6.82 0.75 4.45
N VAL A 40 8.12 1.02 4.31
CA VAL A 40 9.20 0.10 4.72
C VAL A 40 9.20 -0.11 6.23
N TRP A 41 9.06 0.96 7.01
CA TRP A 41 8.98 0.90 8.46
C TRP A 41 7.77 0.07 8.91
N PHE A 42 6.60 0.29 8.30
CA PHE A 42 5.40 -0.50 8.57
C PHE A 42 5.63 -1.99 8.28
N ALA A 43 6.18 -2.33 7.10
CA ALA A 43 6.47 -3.71 6.74
C ALA A 43 7.35 -4.42 7.78
N ARG A 44 8.43 -3.77 8.22
CA ARG A 44 9.32 -4.31 9.26
C ARG A 44 8.61 -4.49 10.60
N GLN A 45 7.77 -3.52 10.99
CA GLN A 45 6.98 -3.63 12.23
C GLN A 45 5.99 -4.80 12.13
N ALA A 46 5.32 -4.99 10.99
CA ALA A 46 4.38 -6.08 10.79
C ALA A 46 5.08 -7.46 10.86
N CYS A 47 6.20 -7.63 10.16
CA CYS A 47 7.01 -8.84 10.24
C CYS A 47 7.49 -9.12 11.68
N ALA A 48 8.01 -8.11 12.38
CA ALA A 48 8.52 -8.27 13.73
C ALA A 48 7.43 -8.52 14.79
N ALA A 49 6.27 -7.86 14.67
CA ALA A 49 5.21 -7.91 15.68
C ALA A 49 4.24 -9.07 15.48
N PHE A 50 3.92 -9.40 14.23
CA PHE A 50 2.91 -10.41 13.89
C PHE A 50 3.50 -11.68 13.29
N GLY A 51 4.81 -11.72 13.00
CA GLY A 51 5.46 -12.85 12.33
C GLY A 51 5.07 -12.98 10.86
N ASP A 52 4.56 -11.90 10.26
CA ASP A 52 4.16 -11.87 8.87
C ASP A 52 5.34 -12.16 7.94
N PRO A 53 5.11 -12.83 6.79
CA PRO A 53 6.14 -13.00 5.77
C PRO A 53 6.62 -11.64 5.24
N PRO A 54 7.83 -11.56 4.66
CA PRO A 54 8.34 -10.33 4.09
C PRO A 54 7.39 -9.70 3.06
N TYR A 55 7.24 -8.38 3.14
CA TYR A 55 6.40 -7.58 2.27
C TYR A 55 7.17 -7.12 1.03
N ALA A 56 6.43 -6.81 -0.04
CA ALA A 56 6.92 -5.96 -1.12
C ALA A 56 6.46 -4.52 -0.90
N ILE A 57 7.21 -3.54 -1.43
CA ILE A 57 6.78 -2.15 -1.46
C ILE A 57 6.39 -1.80 -2.89
N ILE A 58 5.19 -1.26 -3.04
CA ILE A 58 4.68 -0.73 -4.30
C ILE A 58 4.59 0.79 -4.25
N ARG A 59 4.65 1.40 -5.42
CA ARG A 59 4.38 2.82 -5.66
C ARG A 59 3.24 2.96 -6.67
N VAL A 60 2.35 3.91 -6.44
CA VAL A 60 1.39 4.39 -7.43
C VAL A 60 1.57 5.89 -7.65
N GLU A 61 1.25 6.35 -8.84
CA GLU A 61 1.17 7.77 -9.16
C GLU A 61 -0.30 8.18 -9.28
N ILE A 62 -0.66 9.26 -8.59
CA ILE A 62 -2.00 9.84 -8.62
C ILE A 62 -1.93 11.24 -9.24
N GLY A 63 -2.91 11.56 -10.08
CA GLY A 63 -3.04 12.86 -10.74
C GLY A 63 -3.82 13.90 -9.96
N VAL A 64 -3.95 13.75 -8.63
CA VAL A 64 -4.80 14.61 -7.80
C VAL A 64 -4.04 15.03 -6.55
N ASP A 65 -4.11 16.31 -6.22
CA ASP A 65 -3.43 16.89 -5.05
C ASP A 65 -4.32 16.88 -3.78
N CYS A 66 -5.61 16.58 -3.89
CA CYS A 66 -6.60 16.75 -2.82
C CYS A 66 -7.16 15.45 -2.22
N ILE A 67 -6.38 14.35 -2.20
CA ILE A 67 -6.86 13.13 -1.55
C ILE A 67 -6.81 13.34 -0.03
N PRO A 68 -7.91 13.07 0.72
CA PRO A 68 -7.92 13.23 2.17
C PRO A 68 -6.80 12.41 2.81
N VAL A 69 -5.90 13.13 3.47
CA VAL A 69 -4.84 12.55 4.30
C VAL A 69 -5.42 12.32 5.69
N ALA A 70 -5.46 11.06 6.10
CA ALA A 70 -5.71 10.69 7.49
C ALA A 70 -4.37 10.49 8.20
N HIS A 71 -4.32 10.76 9.49
CA HIS A 71 -3.20 10.32 10.31
C HIS A 71 -3.63 9.05 11.04
N VAL A 72 -2.82 8.00 10.91
CA VAL A 72 -3.02 6.74 11.65
C VAL A 72 -1.94 6.56 12.71
N ASP A 73 -2.05 5.50 13.50
CA ASP A 73 -1.19 5.18 14.65
C ASP A 73 0.25 5.65 14.52
N ARG A 74 0.74 6.29 15.59
CA ARG A 74 2.09 6.88 15.69
C ARG A 74 2.37 8.03 14.70
N GLY A 75 1.34 8.65 14.14
CA GLY A 75 1.45 9.89 13.38
C GLY A 75 1.81 9.71 11.90
N VAL A 76 1.74 8.48 11.37
CA VAL A 76 1.98 8.21 9.96
C VAL A 76 0.86 8.82 9.13
N SER A 77 1.22 9.67 8.18
CA SER A 77 0.27 10.25 7.23
C SER A 77 -0.08 9.22 6.16
N VAL A 78 -1.36 8.90 6.06
CA VAL A 78 -1.88 7.93 5.10
C VAL A 78 -2.98 8.51 4.24
N VAL A 79 -3.06 8.00 3.03
CA VAL A 79 -4.10 8.27 2.06
C VAL A 79 -4.97 7.02 1.93
N LEU A 80 -6.27 7.24 2.04
CA LEU A 80 -7.30 6.20 1.94
C LEU A 80 -7.87 6.20 0.52
N LEU A 81 -7.73 5.08 -0.19
CA LEU A 81 -8.26 4.91 -1.54
C LEU A 81 -9.33 3.82 -1.57
N ASN A 82 -10.50 4.16 -2.11
CA ASN A 82 -11.58 3.21 -2.35
C ASN A 82 -11.42 2.45 -3.67
N SER A 83 -12.23 1.42 -3.90
CA SER A 83 -12.15 0.56 -5.09
C SER A 83 -12.23 1.34 -6.41
N ARG A 84 -13.02 2.42 -6.48
CA ARG A 84 -13.13 3.25 -7.69
C ARG A 84 -11.83 3.99 -7.97
N GLN A 85 -11.20 4.54 -6.94
CA GLN A 85 -9.91 5.23 -7.07
C GLN A 85 -8.79 4.26 -7.44
N LEU A 86 -8.80 3.04 -6.85
CA LEU A 86 -7.79 2.02 -7.13
C LEU A 86 -7.82 1.50 -8.57
N ALA A 87 -9.01 1.40 -9.18
CA ALA A 87 -9.18 0.81 -10.51
C ALA A 87 -8.41 1.54 -11.62
N GLY A 88 -8.11 2.83 -11.43
CA GLY A 88 -7.34 3.63 -12.39
C GLY A 88 -5.83 3.69 -12.11
N LEU A 89 -5.34 3.01 -11.07
CA LEU A 89 -3.93 3.11 -10.66
C LEU A 89 -3.11 1.95 -11.20
N VAL A 90 -1.90 2.29 -11.64
CA VAL A 90 -0.91 1.32 -12.10
C VAL A 90 0.15 1.20 -11.01
N PRO A 91 0.15 0.11 -10.22
CA PRO A 91 1.17 -0.11 -9.21
C PRO A 91 2.50 -0.56 -9.84
N VAL A 92 3.59 -0.02 -9.31
CA VAL A 92 4.96 -0.43 -9.65
C VAL A 92 5.60 -1.01 -8.40
N VAL A 93 6.10 -2.25 -8.49
CA VAL A 93 6.89 -2.86 -7.40
C VAL A 93 8.27 -2.21 -7.39
N ILE A 94 8.63 -1.58 -6.28
CA ILE A 94 9.92 -0.89 -6.12
C ILE A 94 10.87 -1.63 -5.17
N ARG A 95 10.32 -2.50 -4.30
CA ARG A 95 11.08 -3.45 -3.46
C ARG A 95 10.31 -4.76 -3.35
N SER A 96 11.01 -5.89 -3.32
CA SER A 96 10.37 -7.22 -3.34
C SER A 96 10.48 -8.01 -2.03
N HIS A 97 11.38 -7.61 -1.11
CA HIS A 97 11.62 -8.31 0.15
C HIS A 97 11.96 -7.30 1.26
N VAL A 98 10.98 -6.97 2.09
CA VAL A 98 11.12 -6.09 3.25
C VAL A 98 10.50 -6.78 4.46
N GLY A 99 11.34 -7.09 5.44
CA GLY A 99 10.99 -7.65 6.74
C GLY A 99 11.98 -7.18 7.80
#